data_AF-A0A2V5PWD7-F1
#
_entry.id   AF-A0A2V5PWD7-F1
#
_cell.length_a   1.000
_cell.length_b   1.000
_cell.length_c   1.000
_cell.angle_alpha   90.00
_cell.angle_beta   90.00
_cell.angle_gamma   90.00
#
_symmetry.space_group_name_H-M   'P 1'
#
loop_
_entity.id
_entity.type
_entity.pdbx_description
1 polymer ?
#
loop_
_entity_poly.entity_id
_entity_poly.type
_entity_poly.pdbx_seq_one_letter_code
_entity_poly.pdbx_strand_id
1 'polypeptide(L)' 'MRLSNFLLWQTSYTEMYITPKLWPDFTKKDLVAAVEEFGRRQRRYGVVL' A
#
# COMPACT_ATOMS: atom_id res chain seq x y z
N MET A 1 -4.84 4.20 10.81
CA MET A 1 -4.32 3.18 9.86
C MET A 1 -4.04 1.89 10.63
N ARG A 2 -4.48 0.73 10.13
CA ARG A 2 -4.30 -0.59 10.77
C ARG A 2 -4.36 -1.70 9.73
N LEU A 3 -3.71 -2.84 9.99
CA LEU A 3 -3.82 -4.05 9.16
C LEU A 3 -4.96 -4.99 9.59
N SER A 4 -5.45 -4.88 10.84
CA SER A 4 -6.60 -5.67 11.33
C SER A 4 -6.44 -7.19 11.14
N ASN A 5 -5.28 -7.74 11.53
CA ASN A 5 -4.96 -9.17 11.41
C ASN A 5 -4.96 -9.71 9.95
N PHE A 6 -4.81 -8.84 8.97
CA PHE A 6 -4.75 -9.22 7.56
C PHE A 6 -3.30 -9.48 7.12
N LEU A 7 -2.99 -10.73 6.78
CA LEU A 7 -1.74 -11.16 6.15
C LEU A 7 -0.46 -10.70 6.89
N LEU A 8 -0.44 -10.85 8.21
CA LEU A 8 0.64 -10.34 9.07
C LEU A 8 2.03 -10.84 8.66
N TRP A 9 2.15 -12.12 8.31
CA TRP A 9 3.43 -12.70 7.87
C TRP A 9 3.82 -12.23 6.46
N GLN A 10 2.85 -12.26 5.55
CA GLN A 10 3.08 -11.99 4.13
C GLN A 10 3.37 -10.50 3.86
N THR A 11 2.99 -9.60 4.77
CA THR A 11 3.15 -8.15 4.62
C THR A 11 4.46 -7.59 5.19
N SER A 12 5.39 -8.44 5.59
CA SER A 12 6.65 -8.07 6.28
C SER A 12 7.47 -6.95 5.59
N TYR A 13 7.45 -6.86 4.26
CA TYR A 13 8.10 -5.79 3.48
C TYR A 13 7.19 -5.22 2.38
N THR A 14 5.88 -5.29 2.58
CA THR A 14 4.90 -4.80 1.61
C THR A 14 4.68 -3.30 1.81
N GLU A 15 4.65 -2.57 0.70
CA GLU A 15 4.27 -1.16 0.71
C GLU A 15 2.77 -1.01 0.98
N MET A 16 2.41 -0.18 1.95
CA MET A 16 1.01 0.08 2.30
C MET A 16 0.52 1.38 1.68
N TYR A 17 -0.52 1.30 0.85
CA TYR A 17 -1.28 2.44 0.35
C TYR A 17 -2.55 2.61 1.19
N ILE A 18 -2.78 3.81 1.74
CA ILE A 18 -3.95 4.10 2.59
C ILE A 18 -4.62 5.36 2.07
N THR A 19 -5.93 5.28 1.87
CA THR A 19 -6.74 6.39 1.39
C THR A 19 -7.82 6.74 2.41
N PRO A 20 -8.16 8.04 2.58
CA PRO A 20 -9.31 8.45 3.37
C PRO A 20 -10.64 8.15 2.66
N LYS A 21 -10.61 7.77 1.37
CA LYS A 21 -11.80 7.45 0.59
C LYS A 21 -12.46 6.17 1.11
N LEU A 22 -13.78 6.21 1.26
CA LEU A 22 -14.55 5.05 1.71
C LEU A 22 -14.62 3.99 0.61
N TRP A 23 -14.75 2.72 1.00
CA TRP A 23 -14.75 1.59 0.05
C TRP A 23 -15.81 1.71 -1.06
N PRO A 24 -17.07 2.09 -0.78
CA PRO A 24 -18.08 2.24 -1.84
C PRO A 24 -17.74 3.32 -2.88
N ASP A 25 -16.95 4.32 -2.51
CA ASP A 25 -16.57 5.43 -3.39
C ASP A 25 -15.29 5.13 -4.19
N PHE A 26 -14.58 4.05 -3.88
CA PHE A 26 -13.31 3.71 -4.51
C PHE A 26 -13.53 3.24 -5.96
N THR A 27 -12.87 3.91 -6.91
CA THR A 27 -13.05 3.69 -8.35
C THR A 27 -11.79 3.15 -9.00
N LYS A 28 -11.91 2.72 -10.28
CA LYS A 28 -10.77 2.31 -11.11
C LYS A 28 -9.68 3.38 -11.20
N LYS A 29 -10.04 4.67 -11.23
CA LYS A 29 -9.05 5.77 -11.31
C LYS A 29 -8.22 5.84 -10.02
N ASP A 30 -8.86 5.63 -8.87
CA ASP A 30 -8.17 5.61 -7.58
C ASP A 30 -7.19 4.43 -7.50
N LEU A 31 -7.57 3.26 -8.05
CA LEU A 31 -6.66 2.12 -8.14
C LEU A 31 -5.43 2.41 -9.01
N VAL A 32 -5.62 3.01 -10.19
CA VAL A 32 -4.49 3.37 -11.07
C VAL A 32 -3.56 4.34 -10.35
N ALA A 33 -4.09 5.38 -9.71
CA ALA A 33 -3.31 6.33 -8.94
C ALA A 33 -2.56 5.66 -7.77
N ALA A 34 -3.19 4.71 -7.08
CA ALA A 34 -2.56 3.95 -6.00
C ALA A 34 -1.38 3.10 -6.50
N VAL A 35 -1.50 2.48 -7.68
CA VAL A 35 -0.42 1.71 -8.32
C VAL A 35 0.71 2.61 -8.79
N GLU A 36 0.40 3.79 -9.35
CA GLU A 36 1.41 4.79 -9.73
C GLU A 36 2.17 5.33 -8.51
N GLU A 37 1.48 5.53 -7.38
CA GLU A 37 2.14 5.89 -6.12
C GLU A 37 3.02 4.75 -5.61
N PHE A 38 2.53 3.51 -5.61
CA PHE A 38 3.30 2.33 -5.25
C PHE A 38 4.60 2.22 -6.06
N GLY A 39 4.53 2.44 -7.38
CA GLY A 39 5.69 2.36 -8.27
C GLY A 39 6.77 3.41 -8.02
N ARG A 40 6.47 4.50 -7.31
CA ARG A 40 7.44 5.55 -6.95
C ARG A 40 8.24 5.22 -5.69
N ARG A 41 7.87 4.17 -4.95
CA ARG A 41 8.51 3.82 -3.68
C ARG A 41 9.79 3.01 -3.90
N GLN A 42 10.84 3.34 -3.17
CA GLN A 42 12.11 2.62 -3.22
C GLN A 42 12.17 1.57 -2.10
N ARG A 43 12.14 0.30 -2.50
CA ARG A 43 12.22 -0.83 -1.56
C ARG A 43 13.68 -1.12 -1.22
N ARG A 44 14.01 -1.09 0.07
CA ARG A 44 15.39 -1.32 0.56
C ARG A 44 15.59 -2.66 1.28
N TYR A 45 14.51 -3.33 1.67
CA TYR A 45 14.56 -4.66 2.30
C TYR A 45 15.56 -4.80 3.47
N GLY A 46 15.73 -3.74 4.26
CA GLY A 46 16.66 -3.72 5.41
C GLY A 46 18.10 -3.30 5.09
N VAL A 47 18.42 -2.96 3.84
CA VAL A 47 19.73 -2.40 3.48
C VAL A 47 19.81 -0.93 3.89
N VAL A 48 20.89 -0.56 4.58
CA VAL A 48 21.30 0.82 4.85
C VAL A 48 22.52 1.09 3.97
N LEU A 49 22.46 2.15 3.15
CA LEU A 49 23.62 2.68 2.41
C LEU A 49 24.46 3.55 3.35
#